data_AF-A0A4Q2M2J8-F1
#
_entry.id   AF-A0A4Q2M2J8-F1
#
_cell.length_a   1.000
_cell.length_b   1.000
_cell.length_c   1.000
_cell.angle_alpha   90.00
_cell.angle_beta   90.00
_cell.angle_gamma   90.00
#
_symmetry.space_group_name_H-M   'P 1'
#
loop_
_entity.id
_entity.type
_entity.pdbx_description
1 polymer ?
#
loop_
_entity_poly.entity_id
_entity_poly.type
_entity_poly.pdbx_seq_one_letter_code
_entity_poly.pdbx_strand_id
1 'polypeptide(L)' 'MPDYAFNGPADIDRAIGILVALDQVQVSALAELEIDSAIEEAQAEFEKSSADPSYVPPKDFIVRLDNYLALADKRG' A
#
# COMPACT_ATOMS: atom_id res chain seq x y z
N MET A 1 -8.99 15.72 -6.00
CA MET A 1 -8.60 14.46 -5.35
C MET A 1 -8.75 14.70 -3.86
N PRO A 2 -9.37 13.79 -3.10
CA PRO A 2 -9.42 13.95 -1.65
C PRO A 2 -7.97 14.08 -1.15
N ASP A 3 -7.76 15.01 -0.22
CA ASP A 3 -6.46 15.23 0.43
C ASP A 3 -6.19 14.04 1.36
N TYR A 4 -5.82 12.89 0.79
CA TYR A 4 -5.42 11.73 1.58
C TYR A 4 -4.23 12.17 2.45
N ALA A 5 -4.51 12.29 3.75
CA ALA A 5 -3.52 12.62 4.75
C ALA A 5 -2.90 11.31 5.22
N PHE A 6 -1.62 11.12 4.89
CA PHE A 6 -0.85 10.00 5.39
C PHE A 6 -0.81 10.05 6.94
N ASN A 7 -1.36 9.03 7.60
CA ASN A 7 -1.46 8.95 9.06
C ASN A 7 -0.33 8.14 9.70
N GLY A 8 0.72 7.84 8.93
CA GLY A 8 1.90 7.12 9.39
C GLY A 8 1.90 5.64 8.97
N PRO A 9 2.82 4.84 9.54
CA PRO A 9 3.10 3.48 9.07
C PRO A 9 1.90 2.53 9.15
N ALA A 10 0.91 2.79 10.00
CA ALA A 10 -0.31 1.98 10.11
C ALA A 10 -1.14 1.95 8.80
N ASP A 11 -1.12 3.04 8.02
CA ASP A 11 -1.79 3.09 6.73
C ASP A 11 -1.10 2.15 5.72
N ILE A 12 0.23 2.10 5.76
CA ILE A 12 1.04 1.25 4.89
C ILE A 12 0.85 -0.22 5.25
N ASP A 13 0.88 -0.56 6.55
CA ASP A 13 0.63 -1.92 7.04
C ASP A 13 -0.73 -2.45 6.59
N ARG A 14 -1.77 -1.61 6.68
CA ARG A 14 -3.11 -1.96 6.18
C ARG A 14 -3.11 -2.19 4.67
N ALA A 15 -2.42 -1.36 3.89
CA ALA A 15 -2.32 -1.54 2.45
C ALA A 15 -1.58 -2.83 2.07
N ILE A 16 -0.51 -3.19 2.79
CA ILE A 16 0.19 -4.47 2.61
C ILE A 16 -0.78 -5.64 2.83
N GLY A 17 -1.58 -5.61 3.89
CA GLY A 17 -2.58 -6.65 4.14
C GLY A 17 -3.62 -6.79 3.01
N ILE A 18 -4.05 -5.67 2.42
CA ILE A 18 -4.98 -5.67 1.28
C ILE A 18 -4.34 -6.27 0.03
N LEU A 19 -3.08 -5.89 -0.26
CA LEU A 19 -2.33 -6.38 -1.40
C LEU A 19 -2.06 -7.89 -1.28
N VAL A 20 -1.65 -8.37 -0.10
CA VAL A 20 -1.48 -9.82 0.15
C VAL A 20 -2.78 -10.58 -0.04
N ALA A 21 -3.92 -10.03 0.40
CA ALA A 21 -5.22 -10.67 0.18
C ALA A 21 -5.62 -10.66 -1.32
N LEU A 22 -5.21 -9.65 -2.08
CA LEU A 22 -5.43 -9.57 -3.53
C LEU A 22 -4.56 -10.59 -4.28
N ASP A 23 -3.31 -10.75 -3.85
CA ASP A 23 -2.35 -11.71 -4.41
C ASP A 23 -2.88 -13.15 -4.32
N GLN A 24 -3.36 -13.55 -3.14
CA GLN A 24 -3.87 -14.90 -2.87
C GLN A 24 -5.06 -15.33 -3.76
N VAL A 25 -5.78 -14.38 -4.35
CA VAL A 25 -6.95 -14.66 -5.21
C VAL A 25 -6.64 -14.45 -6.69
N GLN A 26 -5.39 -14.13 -7.04
CA GLN A 26 -5.03 -13.77 -8.39
C GLN A 26 -4.75 -15.00 -9.25
N VAL A 27 -5.25 -14.96 -10.49
CA VAL A 27 -5.14 -16.07 -11.46
C VAL A 27 -4.18 -15.71 -12.60
N SER A 28 -3.79 -14.44 -12.71
CA SER A 28 -2.90 -13.93 -13.75
C SER A 28 -1.50 -13.70 -13.17
N ALA A 29 -0.50 -14.40 -13.72
CA ALA A 29 0.90 -14.26 -13.32
C ALA A 29 1.44 -12.83 -13.52
N LEU A 30 0.92 -12.08 -14.51
CA LEU A 30 1.33 -10.67 -14.68
C LEU A 30 0.85 -9.81 -13.51
N ALA A 31 -0.36 -10.08 -13.02
CA ALA A 31 -0.91 -9.32 -11.93
C ALA A 31 -0.30 -9.73 -10.58
N GLU A 32 0.07 -11.00 -10.41
CA GLU A 32 0.89 -11.47 -9.28
C GLU A 32 2.20 -10.67 -9.19
N LEU A 33 2.94 -10.55 -10.30
CA LEU A 33 4.17 -9.75 -10.34
C LEU A 33 3.95 -8.25 -10.04
N GLU A 34 2.85 -7.68 -10.50
CA GLU A 34 2.51 -6.28 -10.20
C GLU A 34 2.17 -6.09 -8.71
N ILE A 35 1.49 -7.07 -8.10
CA ILE A 35 1.14 -7.05 -6.68
C ILE A 35 2.38 -7.26 -5.81
N ASP A 36 3.25 -8.21 -6.18
CA ASP A 36 4.53 -8.44 -5.50
C ASP A 36 5.37 -7.16 -5.45
N SER A 37 5.54 -6.49 -6.60
CA SER A 37 6.28 -5.23 -6.66
C SER A 37 5.64 -4.14 -5.79
N ALA A 38 4.31 -4.08 -5.72
CA ALA A 38 3.60 -3.14 -4.86
C ALA A 38 3.77 -3.47 -3.37
N ILE A 39 3.82 -4.75 -2.99
CA ILE A 39 4.08 -5.21 -1.62
C ILE A 39 5.51 -4.85 -1.22
N GLU A 40 6.50 -5.12 -2.07
CA GLU A 40 7.91 -4.77 -1.82
C GLU A 40 8.09 -3.27 -1.62
N GLU A 41 7.48 -2.43 -2.48
CA GLU A 41 7.51 -0.97 -2.33
C GLU A 41 6.88 -0.55 -0.99
N ALA A 42 5.71 -1.09 -0.65
CA ALA A 42 5.02 -0.76 0.58
C ALA A 42 5.81 -1.20 1.82
N GLN A 43 6.46 -2.37 1.81
CA GLN A 43 7.31 -2.82 2.91
C GLN A 43 8.51 -1.89 3.11
N ALA A 44 9.18 -1.47 2.03
CA ALA A 44 10.30 -0.53 2.13
C ALA A 44 9.87 0.83 2.70
N GLU A 45 8.71 1.35 2.30
CA GLU A 45 8.17 2.61 2.83
C GLU A 45 7.69 2.47 4.28
N PHE A 46 7.17 1.30 4.66
CA PHE A 46 6.80 0.97 6.03
C PHE A 46 8.02 0.98 6.96
N GLU A 47 9.13 0.35 6.55
CA GLU A 47 10.37 0.34 7.33
C GLU A 47 10.91 1.75 7.56
N LYS A 48 10.95 2.59 6.52
CA LYS A 48 11.38 3.99 6.63
C LYS A 48 10.48 4.79 7.58
N SER A 49 9.16 4.68 7.40
CA SER A 49 8.15 5.37 8.21
C SER A 49 8.13 4.89 9.68
N SER A 50 8.52 3.64 9.92
CA SER A 50 8.63 3.05 11.26
C SER A 50 9.93 3.44 11.96
N ALA A 51 11.02 3.59 11.21
CA ALA A 51 12.32 3.99 11.73
C ALA A 51 12.40 5.50 12.05
N ASP A 52 11.70 6.33 11.26
CA ASP A 52 11.65 7.78 11.43
C ASP A 52 10.20 8.29 11.42
N PRO A 53 9.63 8.68 12.58
CA PRO A 53 8.27 9.22 12.66
C PRO A 53 8.04 10.52 11.87
N SER A 54 9.10 11.22 11.48
CA SER A 54 9.03 12.43 10.66
C SER A 54 9.15 12.15 9.15
N TYR A 55 9.44 10.90 8.79
CA TYR A 55 9.49 10.48 7.40
C TYR A 55 8.09 10.51 6.79
N VAL A 56 8.01 11.13 5.60
CA VAL A 56 6.81 11.14 4.78
C VAL A 56 7.18 10.49 3.45
N PRO A 57 6.48 9.41 3.03
CA PRO A 57 6.71 8.79 1.73
C PRO A 57 6.54 9.76 0.56
N PRO A 58 7.10 9.45 -0.62
CA PRO A 58 6.91 10.25 -1.82
C PRO A 58 5.42 10.45 -2.15
N LYS A 59 5.05 11.63 -2.67
CA LYS A 59 3.66 11.94 -3.00
C LYS A 59 3.02 10.91 -3.96
N ASP A 60 3.77 10.40 -4.92
CA ASP A 60 3.28 9.40 -5.85
C ASP A 60 2.96 8.07 -5.16
N PHE A 61 3.75 7.69 -4.15
CA PHE A 61 3.45 6.53 -3.31
C PHE A 61 2.19 6.78 -2.48
N ILE A 62 2.05 7.97 -1.89
CA ILE A 62 0.85 8.34 -1.12
C ILE A 62 -0.43 8.23 -1.98
N VAL A 63 -0.37 8.62 -3.25
CA VAL A 63 -1.50 8.45 -4.19
C VAL A 63 -1.79 6.96 -4.46
N ARG A 64 -0.76 6.11 -4.61
CA ARG A 64 -0.96 4.66 -4.75
C ARG A 64 -1.53 4.04 -3.46
N LEU A 65 -1.05 4.50 -2.31
CA LEU A 65 -1.50 4.06 -1.00
C LEU A 65 -3.00 4.31 -0.80
N ASP A 66 -3.49 5.50 -1.16
CA ASP A 66 -4.93 5.83 -1.15
C ASP A 66 -5.73 4.85 -2.03
N ASN A 67 -5.23 4.54 -3.24
CA ASN A 67 -5.88 3.57 -4.13
C ASN A 67 -5.92 2.16 -3.53
N TYR A 68 -4.84 1.71 -2.87
CA TYR A 68 -4.79 0.39 -2.23
C TYR A 68 -5.78 0.30 -1.07
N LEU A 69 -5.86 1.34 -0.24
CA LEU A 69 -6.82 1.40 0.85
C LEU A 69 -8.27 1.42 0.34
N ALA A 70 -8.54 2.14 -0.75
CA ALA A 70 -9.85 2.16 -1.38
C ALA A 70 -10.27 0.80 -1.97
N LEU A 71 -9.34 -0.13 -2.24
CA LEU A 71 -9.69 -1.50 -2.67
C LEU A 71 -10.36 -2.31 -1.56
N ALA A 72 -10.07 -2.03 -0.28
CA ALA A 72 -10.77 -2.67 0.82
C ALA A 72 -12.25 -2.24 0.86
N ASP A 73 -12.52 -0.95 0.65
CA ASP A 73 -13.88 -0.40 0.73
C ASP A 73 -14.80 -0.89 -0.41
N LYS A 74 -14.22 -1.25 -1.56
CA LYS A 74 -14.98 -1.83 -2.69
C LYS A 74 -15.34 -3.31 -2.52
N ARG A 75 -14.73 -3.99 -1.54
CA ARG A 75 -14.93 -5.43 -1.29
C ARG A 75 -15.81 -5.72 -0.07
N GLY A 76 -16.30 -4.69 0.64
CA GLY A 76 -17.34 -4.78 1.67
C GLY A 76 -18.74 -4.62 1.09
#